data_AF-A0A2V0P9R3-F1
#
_entry.id   AF-A0A2V0P9R3-F1
#
_cell.length_a   1.000
_cell.length_b   1.000
_cell.length_c   1.000
_cell.angle_alpha   90.00
_cell.angle_beta   90.00
_cell.angle_gamma   90.00
#
_symmetry.space_group_name_H-M   'P 1'
#
loop_
_entity.id
_entity.type
_entity.pdbx_description
1 polymer ?
#
loop_
_entity_poly.entity_id
_entity_poly.type
_entity_poly.pdbx_seq_one_letter_code
_entity_poly.pdbx_strand_id
1 'polypeptide(L)'
;MGRSSGAALQRLERQLRSRSEEIEVLLAERARLNRRAAAAGRALAHVQALAALCGALAGDAADHASCSSGAASNCSCRQQQPEQGQEQQQQQQWAEPQLDGWREPLSEMRRELEAAAPEELDAAAAAAAAAPLRWSPRDAAARAPEALRAGHLTTAGYQQQLLEYSMLCGCMLPRINGGAPDAAQALAAMEAAEIRVREIGLLICAHPAVSSAGPSPLSEMVITPISGGAAPQHSKSDWVWAVQQMGLSLEQEEAISSSLELWSERVAPLAAQREALLARCANAAAGDIETQGELLAAVAKLQRRYQLLCTVFAMCFYALLSPQQTGALFVAAHPWCPTLTALQIALATIRAQREAEVPAAPRRGRPPSAARRAAAAAAAAAADAAAAADGTALCTQATSSGAWEGGG
;
A
#
# COMPACT_ATOMS: atom_id res chain seq x y z
N MET A 1 39.43 -41.45 40.81
CA MET A 1 39.53 -40.36 39.81
C MET A 1 38.35 -40.27 38.81
N GLY A 2 37.44 -41.26 38.69
CA GLY A 2 36.37 -41.24 37.67
C GLY A 2 35.19 -40.27 37.88
N ARG A 3 34.90 -39.81 39.12
CA ARG A 3 33.75 -38.94 39.40
C ARG A 3 33.90 -37.51 38.88
N SER A 4 35.13 -37.02 38.73
CA SER A 4 35.40 -35.67 38.22
C SER A 4 35.13 -35.53 36.72
N SER A 5 35.24 -36.63 35.95
CA SER A 5 35.04 -36.62 34.49
C SER A 5 33.55 -36.47 34.12
N GLY A 6 32.66 -37.15 34.86
CA GLY A 6 31.21 -37.07 34.60
C GLY A 6 30.60 -35.68 34.82
N ALA A 7 31.05 -34.96 35.85
CA ALA A 7 30.58 -33.60 36.12
C ALA A 7 31.04 -32.59 35.05
N ALA A 8 32.25 -32.78 34.50
CA ALA A 8 32.77 -31.96 33.40
C ALA A 8 31.98 -32.20 32.10
N LEU A 9 31.70 -33.46 31.76
CA LEU A 9 30.89 -33.82 30.59
C LEU A 9 29.47 -33.22 30.65
N GLN A 10 28.77 -33.37 31.79
CA GLN A 10 27.44 -32.78 31.96
C GLN A 10 27.43 -31.24 31.90
N ARG A 11 28.54 -30.59 32.26
CA ARG A 11 28.68 -29.13 32.13
C ARG A 11 28.84 -28.75 30.66
N LEU A 12 29.68 -29.46 29.91
CA LEU A 12 29.89 -29.23 28.48
C LEU A 12 28.61 -29.50 27.68
N GLU A 13 27.87 -30.57 27.97
CA GLU A 13 26.59 -30.85 27.30
C GLU A 13 25.53 -29.76 27.54
N ARG A 14 25.51 -29.17 28.73
CA ARG A 14 24.61 -28.04 29.04
C ARG A 14 25.05 -26.77 28.31
N GLN A 15 26.35 -26.51 28.25
CA GLN A 15 26.90 -25.37 27.51
C GLN A 15 26.64 -25.53 26.01
N LEU A 16 26.86 -26.71 25.44
CA LEU A 16 26.59 -26.98 24.03
C LEU A 16 25.11 -26.77 23.72
N ARG A 17 24.19 -27.34 24.52
CA ARG A 17 22.74 -27.10 24.36
C ARG A 17 22.38 -25.61 24.43
N SER A 18 22.90 -24.90 25.44
CA SER A 18 22.65 -23.46 25.59
C SER A 18 23.17 -22.65 24.41
N ARG A 19 24.34 -22.99 23.86
CA ARG A 19 24.91 -22.30 22.70
C ARG A 19 24.19 -22.65 21.41
N SER A 20 23.73 -23.90 21.23
CA SER A 20 22.88 -24.29 20.11
C SER A 20 21.56 -23.52 20.11
N GLU A 21 20.89 -23.43 21.26
CA GLU A 21 19.66 -22.63 21.41
C GLU A 21 19.90 -21.14 21.08
N GLU A 22 21.02 -20.57 21.55
CA GLU A 22 21.41 -19.18 21.25
C GLU A 22 21.68 -18.97 19.75
N ILE A 23 22.39 -19.90 19.10
CA ILE A 23 22.64 -19.86 17.66
C ILE A 23 21.32 -19.93 16.88
N GLU A 24 20.39 -20.81 17.25
CA GLU A 24 19.09 -20.90 16.61
C GLU A 24 18.29 -19.60 16.71
N VAL A 25 18.30 -18.95 17.89
CA VAL A 25 17.65 -17.64 18.09
C VAL A 25 18.30 -16.55 17.23
N LEU A 26 19.64 -16.50 17.20
CA LEU A 26 20.38 -15.51 16.41
C LEU A 26 20.18 -15.72 14.90
N LEU A 27 20.13 -16.97 14.43
CA LEU A 27 19.83 -17.28 13.02
C LEU A 27 18.40 -16.87 12.65
N ALA A 28 17.42 -17.10 13.53
CA ALA A 28 16.05 -16.67 13.31
C ALA A 28 15.92 -15.13 13.26
N GLU A 29 16.61 -14.42 14.16
CA GLU A 29 16.63 -12.95 14.16
C GLU A 29 17.34 -12.39 12.92
N ARG A 30 18.47 -12.98 12.52
CA ARG A 30 19.16 -12.62 11.27
C ARG A 30 18.24 -12.80 10.06
N ALA A 31 17.55 -13.94 9.96
CA ALA A 31 16.60 -14.18 8.87
C ALA A 31 15.46 -13.14 8.85
N ARG A 32 14.95 -12.76 10.04
CA ARG A 32 13.94 -11.71 10.17
C ARG A 32 14.45 -10.34 9.72
N LEU A 33 15.64 -9.94 10.15
CA LEU A 33 16.27 -8.68 9.74
C LEU A 33 16.52 -8.64 8.23
N ASN A 34 16.98 -9.74 7.63
CA ASN A 34 17.18 -9.85 6.19
C ASN A 34 15.86 -9.70 5.41
N ARG A 35 14.77 -10.30 5.88
CA ARG A 35 13.45 -10.12 5.26
C ARG A 35 12.93 -8.68 5.39
N ARG A 36 13.10 -8.04 6.55
CA ARG A 36 12.76 -6.62 6.75
C ARG A 36 13.55 -5.71 5.82
N ALA A 37 14.84 -5.96 5.69
CA ALA A 37 15.72 -5.24 4.79
C ALA A 37 15.31 -5.42 3.32
N ALA A 38 14.98 -6.64 2.90
CA ALA A 38 14.47 -6.90 1.55
C ALA A 38 13.13 -6.18 1.30
N ALA A 39 12.24 -6.12 2.30
CA ALA A 39 10.99 -5.36 2.22
C ALA A 39 11.24 -3.85 2.08
N ALA A 40 12.17 -3.29 2.86
CA ALA A 40 12.58 -1.89 2.75
C ALA A 40 13.19 -1.59 1.36
N GLY A 41 14.03 -2.48 0.84
CA GLY A 41 14.61 -2.36 -0.50
C GLY A 41 13.55 -2.36 -1.62
N ARG A 42 12.55 -3.25 -1.56
CA ARG A 42 11.41 -3.23 -2.50
C ARG A 42 10.61 -1.94 -2.39
N ALA A 43 10.32 -1.48 -1.18
CA ALA A 43 9.61 -0.22 -0.95
C ALA A 43 10.40 0.96 -1.53
N LEU A 44 11.72 0.97 -1.35
CA LEU A 44 12.61 1.99 -1.91
C LEU A 44 12.56 2.00 -3.44
N ALA A 45 12.58 0.84 -4.10
CA ALA A 45 12.44 0.73 -5.55
C ALA A 45 11.10 1.30 -6.03
N HIS A 46 9.99 1.03 -5.33
CA HIS A 46 8.68 1.60 -5.65
C HIS A 46 8.60 3.11 -5.38
N VAL A 47 9.25 3.63 -4.33
CA VAL A 47 9.37 5.07 -4.08
C VAL A 47 10.11 5.77 -5.20
N GLN A 48 11.23 5.20 -5.67
CA GLN A 48 11.98 5.74 -6.81
C GLN A 48 11.16 5.71 -8.10
N ALA A 49 10.45 4.62 -8.35
CA ALA A 49 9.56 4.49 -9.51
C ALA A 49 8.40 5.50 -9.46
N LEU A 50 7.82 5.73 -8.28
CA LEU A 50 6.76 6.72 -8.08
C LEU A 50 7.28 8.15 -8.23
N ALA A 51 8.50 8.44 -7.76
CA ALA A 51 9.16 9.72 -8.01
C ALA A 51 9.43 9.94 -9.51
N ALA A 52 9.85 8.90 -10.23
CA ALA A 52 10.03 8.95 -11.68
C ALA A 52 8.70 9.18 -12.41
N LEU A 53 7.60 8.54 -11.97
CA LEU A 53 6.25 8.78 -12.50
C LEU A 53 5.84 10.24 -12.29
N CYS A 54 5.99 10.78 -11.07
CA CYS A 54 5.68 12.18 -10.78
C CYS A 54 6.51 13.14 -11.65
N GLY A 55 7.80 12.83 -11.85
CA GLY A 55 8.68 13.61 -12.73
C GLY A 55 8.25 13.58 -14.19
N ALA A 56 7.84 12.42 -14.71
CA ALA A 56 7.33 12.29 -16.07
C ALA A 56 6.01 13.04 -16.28
N LEU A 57 5.07 12.94 -15.33
CA LEU A 57 3.81 13.68 -15.36
C LEU A 57 4.02 15.21 -15.32
N ALA A 58 5.06 15.66 -14.62
CA ALA A 58 5.45 17.08 -14.58
C ALA A 58 6.11 17.55 -15.90
N GLY A 59 6.93 16.70 -16.53
CA GLY A 59 7.65 17.01 -17.77
C GLY A 59 6.72 17.17 -18.97
N ASP A 60 5.74 16.28 -19.13
CA ASP A 60 4.76 16.35 -20.22
C ASP A 60 3.95 17.68 -20.16
N ALA A 61 3.71 18.21 -18.96
CA ALA A 61 3.03 19.50 -18.80
C ALA A 61 3.86 20.68 -19.34
N ALA A 62 5.19 20.64 -19.19
CA ALA A 62 6.09 21.69 -19.68
C ALA A 62 6.21 21.69 -21.21
N ASP A 63 6.29 20.51 -21.83
CA ASP A 63 6.41 20.37 -23.29
C ASP A 63 5.14 20.82 -24.03
N HIS A 64 3.96 20.58 -23.43
CA HIS A 64 2.69 21.09 -23.97
C HIS A 64 2.54 22.61 -23.86
N ALA A 65 3.09 23.24 -22.81
CA ALA A 65 3.09 24.69 -22.66
C ALA A 65 4.04 25.40 -23.65
N SER A 66 5.16 24.76 -24.03
CA SER A 66 6.14 25.36 -24.93
C SER A 66 5.74 25.30 -26.42
N CYS A 67 4.90 24.34 -26.84
CA CYS A 67 4.56 24.15 -28.26
C CYS A 67 3.47 25.11 -28.79
N SER A 68 2.75 25.86 -27.94
CA SER A 68 1.70 26.79 -28.40
C SER A 68 2.22 28.18 -28.81
N SER A 69 3.53 28.44 -28.74
CA SER A 69 4.11 29.78 -28.94
C SER A 69 4.74 30.03 -30.32
N GLY A 70 4.69 29.09 -31.27
CA GLY A 70 5.56 29.15 -32.45
C GLY A 70 4.92 28.76 -33.78
N ALA A 71 3.92 29.49 -34.27
CA ALA A 71 3.62 29.66 -35.71
C ALA A 71 2.40 30.58 -35.95
N ALA A 72 2.43 31.82 -35.46
CA ALA A 72 1.55 32.86 -36.00
C ALA A 72 2.22 33.44 -37.25
N SER A 73 1.98 32.80 -38.39
CA SER A 73 2.15 33.45 -39.69
C SER A 73 1.19 34.63 -39.76
N ASN A 74 1.72 35.81 -40.07
CA ASN A 74 1.02 37.10 -40.11
C ASN A 74 -0.31 37.03 -40.89
N CYS A 75 -1.43 36.97 -40.17
CA CYS A 75 -2.75 37.26 -40.72
C CYS A 75 -3.40 38.36 -39.87
N SER A 76 -3.35 39.58 -40.39
CA SER A 76 -3.86 40.80 -39.77
C SER A 76 -5.38 40.84 -39.82
N CYS A 77 -6.05 40.21 -38.85
CA CYS A 77 -7.46 40.43 -38.53
C CYS A 77 -7.58 40.75 -37.03
N ARG A 78 -7.33 42.01 -36.70
CA ARG A 78 -7.34 42.58 -35.36
C ARG A 78 -8.75 43.07 -35.03
N GLN A 79 -9.50 42.35 -34.19
CA GLN A 79 -10.40 42.92 -33.16
C GLN A 79 -11.18 41.82 -32.41
N GLN A 80 -11.16 41.93 -31.06
CA GLN A 80 -12.03 41.28 -30.07
C GLN A 80 -11.77 39.80 -29.71
N GLN A 81 -10.86 39.53 -28.75
CA GLN A 81 -11.06 38.52 -27.68
C GLN A 81 -10.11 38.78 -26.48
N PRO A 82 -10.47 39.66 -25.52
CA PRO A 82 -9.70 39.86 -24.29
C PRO A 82 -9.99 38.82 -23.18
N GLU A 83 -11.03 37.98 -23.29
CA GLU A 83 -11.45 37.08 -22.19
C GLU A 83 -10.68 35.74 -22.15
N GLN A 84 -10.21 35.20 -23.28
CA GLN A 84 -9.49 33.92 -23.30
C GLN A 84 -8.10 33.98 -22.64
N GLY A 85 -7.47 35.16 -22.56
CA GLY A 85 -6.17 35.32 -21.91
C GLY A 85 -6.23 35.16 -20.39
N GLN A 86 -7.35 35.52 -19.75
CA GLN A 86 -7.49 35.43 -18.30
C GLN A 86 -7.75 33.99 -17.83
N GLU A 87 -8.57 33.21 -18.52
CA GLU A 87 -8.79 31.80 -18.16
C GLU A 87 -7.51 30.97 -18.31
N GLN A 88 -6.73 31.22 -19.37
CA GLN A 88 -5.48 30.49 -19.59
C GLN A 88 -4.39 30.88 -18.56
N GLN A 89 -4.33 32.15 -18.15
CA GLN A 89 -3.39 32.61 -17.11
C GLN A 89 -3.83 32.14 -15.72
N GLN A 90 -5.14 32.06 -15.45
CA GLN A 90 -5.67 31.51 -14.20
C GLN A 90 -5.44 29.99 -14.14
N GLN A 91 -5.60 29.24 -15.25
CA GLN A 91 -5.24 27.81 -15.28
C GLN A 91 -3.74 27.58 -15.08
N GLN A 92 -2.86 28.45 -15.60
CA GLN A 92 -1.41 28.33 -15.38
C GLN A 92 -1.01 28.62 -13.91
N GLN A 93 -1.62 29.62 -13.26
CA GLN A 93 -1.32 29.92 -11.85
C GLN A 93 -1.73 28.80 -10.88
N TRP A 94 -2.74 27.99 -11.22
CA TRP A 94 -3.18 26.88 -10.38
C TRP A 94 -2.35 25.61 -10.58
N ALA A 95 -1.59 25.52 -11.68
CA ALA A 95 -0.82 24.33 -12.04
C ALA A 95 0.56 24.24 -11.37
N GLU A 96 1.26 25.35 -11.13
CA GLU A 96 2.63 25.34 -10.58
C GLU A 96 2.75 24.89 -9.10
N PRO A 97 1.86 25.28 -8.15
CA PRO A 97 2.05 24.95 -6.74
C PRO A 97 1.86 23.46 -6.39
N GLN A 98 1.23 22.66 -7.26
CA GLN A 98 0.82 21.29 -6.92
C GLN A 98 1.92 20.24 -7.13
N LEU A 99 2.97 20.55 -7.91
CA LEU A 99 4.02 19.58 -8.22
C LEU A 99 5.02 19.37 -7.07
N ASP A 100 5.12 20.31 -6.13
CA ASP A 100 6.04 20.19 -5.00
C ASP A 100 5.46 19.39 -3.82
N GLY A 101 4.14 19.19 -3.78
CA GLY A 101 3.45 18.44 -2.72
C GLY A 101 3.91 16.98 -2.55
N TRP A 102 4.63 16.44 -3.54
CA TRP A 102 5.10 15.05 -3.61
C TRP A 102 6.56 14.86 -3.24
N ARG A 103 7.39 15.83 -3.63
CA ARG A 103 8.85 15.69 -3.58
C ARG A 103 9.32 15.51 -2.14
N GLU A 104 8.81 16.34 -1.24
CA GLU A 104 9.16 16.29 0.17
C GLU A 104 8.72 14.97 0.83
N PRO A 105 7.44 14.54 0.75
CA PRO A 105 7.03 13.24 1.30
C PRO A 105 7.80 12.04 0.72
N LEU A 106 8.05 12.01 -0.59
CA LEU A 106 8.81 10.92 -1.22
C LEU A 106 10.28 10.92 -0.78
N SER A 107 10.89 12.09 -0.63
CA SER A 107 12.28 12.22 -0.16
C SER A 107 12.43 11.84 1.31
N GLU A 108 11.45 12.18 2.15
CA GLU A 108 11.40 11.74 3.55
C GLU A 108 11.24 10.23 3.65
N MET A 109 10.27 9.65 2.93
CA MET A 109 10.05 8.20 2.89
C MET A 109 11.28 7.45 2.38
N ARG A 110 11.95 7.99 1.36
CA ARG A 110 13.21 7.46 0.84
C ARG A 110 14.28 7.38 1.94
N ARG A 111 14.55 8.50 2.63
CA ARG A 111 15.55 8.54 3.72
C ARG A 111 15.22 7.55 4.83
N GLU A 112 13.94 7.44 5.17
CA GLU A 112 13.44 6.52 6.17
C GLU A 112 13.64 5.05 5.81
N LEU A 113 13.42 4.69 4.55
CA LEU A 113 13.62 3.33 4.03
C LEU A 113 15.11 3.01 3.86
N GLU A 114 15.92 3.96 3.41
CA GLU A 114 17.38 3.85 3.36
C GLU A 114 17.96 3.60 4.76
N ALA A 115 17.49 4.33 5.77
CA ALA A 115 17.92 4.12 7.17
C ALA A 115 17.48 2.76 7.75
N ALA A 116 16.43 2.15 7.19
CA ALA A 116 15.97 0.81 7.59
C ALA A 116 16.68 -0.32 6.83
N ALA A 117 17.38 -0.01 5.74
CA ALA A 117 18.15 -0.96 4.98
C ALA A 117 19.56 -1.08 5.61
N PRO A 118 19.98 -2.27 6.08
CA PRO A 118 21.33 -2.48 6.55
C PRO A 118 22.35 -2.32 5.41
N GLU A 119 23.54 -1.82 5.72
CA GLU A 119 24.63 -1.64 4.74
C GLU A 119 25.08 -2.99 4.14
N GLU A 120 25.03 -4.06 4.94
CA GLU A 120 25.37 -5.42 4.53
C GLU A 120 24.11 -6.28 4.43
N LEU A 121 23.53 -6.33 3.23
CA LEU A 121 22.56 -7.33 2.85
C LEU A 121 23.29 -8.60 2.39
N ASP A 122 22.77 -9.77 2.78
CA ASP A 122 23.18 -10.97 2.07
C ASP A 122 22.69 -10.92 0.61
N ALA A 123 23.36 -11.68 -0.26
CA ALA A 123 23.05 -11.67 -1.70
C ALA A 123 21.60 -12.10 -2.01
N ALA A 124 20.99 -12.95 -1.18
CA ALA A 124 19.62 -13.43 -1.37
C ALA A 124 18.59 -12.33 -1.05
N ALA A 125 18.81 -11.59 0.04
CA ALA A 125 18.00 -10.44 0.42
C ALA A 125 18.15 -9.30 -0.59
N ALA A 126 19.36 -9.08 -1.12
CA ALA A 126 19.58 -8.12 -2.21
C ALA A 126 18.83 -8.53 -3.49
N ALA A 127 18.87 -9.81 -3.88
CA ALA A 127 18.11 -10.31 -5.02
C ALA A 127 16.60 -10.20 -4.81
N ALA A 128 16.10 -10.52 -3.61
CA ALA A 128 14.69 -10.37 -3.26
C ALA A 128 14.23 -8.91 -3.18
N ALA A 129 15.15 -7.97 -2.89
CA ALA A 129 14.90 -6.54 -2.98
C ALA A 129 14.82 -6.05 -4.43
N ALA A 130 15.59 -6.67 -5.33
CA ALA A 130 15.69 -6.32 -6.75
C ALA A 130 14.58 -6.92 -7.64
N ALA A 131 13.49 -7.41 -7.05
CA ALA A 131 12.35 -7.92 -7.83
C ALA A 131 11.89 -6.87 -8.85
N PRO A 132 11.60 -7.27 -10.11
CA PRO A 132 11.19 -6.32 -11.14
C PRO A 132 9.87 -5.65 -10.74
N LEU A 133 9.75 -4.36 -11.02
CA LEU A 133 8.56 -3.58 -10.70
C LEU A 133 7.30 -4.11 -11.40
N ARG A 134 7.45 -4.77 -12.57
CA ARG A 134 6.36 -5.24 -13.45
C ARG A 134 5.47 -4.13 -14.00
N TRP A 135 5.84 -2.86 -13.82
CA TRP A 135 5.25 -1.68 -14.47
C TRP A 135 6.35 -0.68 -14.82
N SER A 136 6.02 0.28 -15.70
CA SER A 136 6.96 1.30 -16.18
C SER A 136 6.43 2.69 -15.82
N PRO A 137 7.16 3.49 -15.02
CA PRO A 137 6.76 4.87 -14.69
C PRO A 137 6.52 5.73 -15.92
N ARG A 138 7.34 5.57 -16.96
CA ARG A 138 7.21 6.32 -18.20
C ARG A 138 5.98 5.92 -19.00
N ASP A 139 5.71 4.61 -19.09
CA ASP A 139 4.56 4.14 -19.85
C ASP A 139 3.24 4.46 -19.14
N ALA A 140 3.23 4.40 -17.80
CA ALA A 140 2.10 4.85 -16.99
C ALA A 140 1.84 6.36 -17.18
N ALA A 141 2.90 7.19 -17.15
CA ALA A 141 2.78 8.62 -17.43
C ALA A 141 2.19 8.89 -18.82
N ALA A 142 2.70 8.21 -19.85
CA ALA A 142 2.21 8.35 -21.23
C ALA A 142 0.72 7.95 -21.38
N ARG A 143 0.21 7.03 -20.54
CA ARG A 143 -1.20 6.63 -20.51
C ARG A 143 -2.08 7.56 -19.67
N ALA A 144 -1.51 8.44 -18.86
CA ALA A 144 -2.26 9.29 -17.93
C ALA A 144 -3.32 10.19 -18.62
N PRO A 145 -3.04 10.84 -19.76
CA PRO A 145 -4.04 11.67 -20.44
C PRO A 145 -5.27 10.89 -20.91
N GLU A 146 -5.07 9.66 -21.40
CA GLU A 146 -6.17 8.77 -21.80
C GLU A 146 -6.97 8.30 -20.59
N ALA A 147 -6.29 7.86 -19.53
CA ALA A 147 -6.94 7.43 -18.29
C ALA A 147 -7.76 8.55 -17.64
N LEU A 148 -7.25 9.79 -17.66
CA LEU A 148 -7.97 10.97 -17.18
C LEU A 148 -9.22 11.25 -18.02
N ARG A 149 -9.09 11.25 -19.36
CA ARG A 149 -10.20 11.50 -20.28
C ARG A 149 -11.29 10.43 -20.18
N ALA A 150 -10.90 9.18 -19.96
CA ALA A 150 -11.81 8.06 -19.78
C ALA A 150 -12.46 8.01 -18.38
N GLY A 151 -12.11 8.94 -17.48
CA GLY A 151 -12.65 8.98 -16.11
C GLY A 151 -12.12 7.86 -15.20
N HIS A 152 -11.07 7.13 -15.61
CA HIS A 152 -10.51 6.01 -14.85
C HIS A 152 -9.82 6.45 -13.55
N LEU A 153 -9.40 7.72 -13.47
CA LEU A 153 -8.72 8.27 -12.29
C LEU A 153 -9.68 8.80 -11.21
N THR A 154 -10.95 8.39 -11.27
CA THR A 154 -11.99 8.67 -10.28
C THR A 154 -12.28 7.43 -9.45
N THR A 155 -12.99 7.58 -8.32
CA THR A 155 -13.40 6.43 -7.48
C THR A 155 -14.23 5.44 -8.28
N ALA A 156 -15.27 5.92 -8.97
CA ALA A 156 -16.14 5.08 -9.79
C ALA A 156 -15.38 4.43 -10.95
N GLY A 157 -14.52 5.19 -11.63
CA GLY A 157 -13.69 4.66 -12.72
C GLY A 157 -12.75 3.56 -12.25
N TYR A 158 -12.09 3.74 -11.11
CA TYR A 158 -11.17 2.73 -10.58
C TYR A 158 -11.91 1.50 -10.03
N GLN A 159 -13.05 1.68 -9.39
CA GLN A 159 -13.95 0.57 -9.02
C GLN A 159 -14.36 -0.25 -10.23
N GLN A 160 -14.75 0.40 -11.33
CA GLN A 160 -15.09 -0.29 -12.57
C GLN A 160 -13.91 -1.12 -13.09
N GLN A 161 -12.69 -0.57 -13.07
CA GLN A 161 -11.49 -1.30 -13.50
C GLN A 161 -11.18 -2.51 -12.61
N LEU A 162 -11.37 -2.41 -11.29
CA LEU A 162 -11.24 -3.56 -10.39
C LEU A 162 -12.33 -4.61 -10.62
N LEU A 163 -13.55 -4.19 -10.90
CA LEU A 163 -14.66 -5.08 -11.21
C LEU A 163 -14.38 -5.87 -12.49
N GLU A 164 -13.99 -5.17 -13.56
CA GLU A 164 -13.58 -5.77 -14.84
C GLU A 164 -12.43 -6.76 -14.64
N TYR A 165 -11.43 -6.41 -13.84
CA TYR A 165 -10.33 -7.30 -13.50
C TYR A 165 -10.77 -8.54 -12.72
N SER A 166 -11.60 -8.38 -11.69
CA SER A 166 -12.12 -9.50 -10.88
C SER A 166 -12.96 -10.46 -11.74
N MET A 167 -13.84 -9.94 -12.61
CA MET A 167 -14.62 -10.74 -13.55
C MET A 167 -13.73 -11.48 -14.55
N LEU A 168 -12.73 -10.81 -15.12
CA LEU A 168 -11.75 -11.44 -16.00
C LEU A 168 -11.04 -12.60 -15.29
N CYS A 169 -10.53 -12.38 -14.07
CA CYS A 169 -9.85 -13.41 -13.29
C CYS A 169 -10.77 -14.60 -12.98
N GLY A 170 -12.04 -14.35 -12.64
CA GLY A 170 -13.03 -15.41 -12.38
C GLY A 170 -13.22 -16.34 -13.58
N CYS A 171 -13.16 -15.80 -14.80
CA CYS A 171 -13.22 -16.59 -16.03
C CYS A 171 -11.90 -17.28 -16.38
N MET A 172 -10.75 -16.63 -16.13
CA MET A 172 -9.43 -17.13 -16.56
C MET A 172 -8.83 -18.16 -15.60
N LEU A 173 -9.04 -18.03 -14.29
CA LEU A 173 -8.47 -18.94 -13.29
C LEU A 173 -8.87 -20.42 -13.50
N PRO A 174 -10.14 -20.78 -13.77
CA PRO A 174 -10.49 -22.17 -14.09
C PRO A 174 -9.78 -22.70 -15.35
N ARG A 175 -9.55 -21.85 -16.36
CA ARG A 175 -8.84 -22.24 -17.58
C ARG A 175 -7.36 -22.52 -17.31
N ILE A 176 -6.73 -21.66 -16.53
CA ILE A 176 -5.32 -21.80 -16.15
C ILE A 176 -5.13 -23.04 -15.27
N ASN A 177 -5.93 -23.16 -14.20
CA ASN A 177 -5.82 -24.27 -13.25
C ASN A 177 -6.23 -25.62 -13.86
N GLY A 178 -7.17 -25.60 -14.81
CA GLY A 178 -7.61 -26.79 -15.54
C GLY A 178 -6.70 -27.21 -16.71
N GLY A 179 -5.64 -26.45 -17.00
CA GLY A 179 -4.73 -26.74 -18.12
C GLY A 179 -5.41 -26.65 -19.49
N ALA A 180 -6.31 -25.67 -19.69
CA ALA A 180 -6.94 -25.43 -20.98
C ALA A 180 -5.88 -25.17 -22.07
N PRO A 181 -6.13 -25.51 -23.35
CA PRO A 181 -5.16 -25.31 -24.44
C PRO A 181 -4.63 -23.87 -24.58
N ASP A 182 -5.39 -22.87 -24.13
CA ASP A 182 -5.06 -21.45 -24.14
C ASP A 182 -4.66 -20.88 -22.77
N ALA A 183 -4.32 -21.73 -21.79
CA ALA A 183 -3.97 -21.31 -20.43
C ALA A 183 -2.85 -20.25 -20.39
N ALA A 184 -1.85 -20.35 -21.27
CA ALA A 184 -0.77 -19.37 -21.36
C ALA A 184 -1.27 -17.99 -21.83
N GLN A 185 -2.22 -17.96 -22.79
CA GLN A 185 -2.84 -16.72 -23.25
C GLN A 185 -3.73 -16.10 -22.18
N ALA A 186 -4.50 -16.94 -21.46
CA ALA A 186 -5.31 -16.50 -20.33
C ALA A 186 -4.44 -15.88 -19.22
N LEU A 187 -3.28 -16.47 -18.93
CA LEU A 187 -2.31 -15.93 -17.97
C LEU A 187 -1.75 -14.57 -18.43
N ALA A 188 -1.32 -14.46 -19.68
CA ALA A 188 -0.81 -13.20 -20.22
C ALA A 188 -1.88 -12.09 -20.20
N ALA A 189 -3.15 -12.42 -20.47
CA ALA A 189 -4.27 -11.48 -20.37
C ALA A 189 -4.51 -11.02 -18.92
N MET A 190 -4.47 -11.95 -17.95
CA MET A 190 -4.57 -11.61 -16.52
C MET A 190 -3.42 -10.71 -16.07
N GLU A 191 -2.19 -10.99 -16.51
CA GLU A 191 -1.02 -10.16 -16.21
C GLU A 191 -1.17 -8.75 -16.79
N ALA A 192 -1.56 -8.61 -18.06
CA ALA A 192 -1.76 -7.31 -18.69
C ALA A 192 -2.85 -6.47 -17.99
N ALA A 193 -3.94 -7.12 -17.56
CA ALA A 193 -5.02 -6.46 -16.82
C ALA A 193 -4.59 -6.05 -15.40
N GLU A 194 -3.82 -6.91 -14.73
CA GLU A 194 -3.24 -6.62 -13.41
C GLU A 194 -2.30 -5.41 -13.45
N ILE A 195 -1.40 -5.35 -14.43
CA ILE A 195 -0.50 -4.21 -14.62
C ILE A 195 -1.30 -2.92 -14.83
N ARG A 196 -2.33 -2.96 -15.69
CA ARG A 196 -3.19 -1.80 -15.96
C ARG A 196 -3.88 -1.28 -14.69
N VAL A 197 -4.46 -2.18 -13.90
CA VAL A 197 -5.11 -1.82 -12.63
C VAL A 197 -4.13 -1.17 -11.65
N ARG A 198 -2.90 -1.71 -11.54
CA ARG A 198 -1.86 -1.14 -10.67
C ARG A 198 -1.44 0.25 -11.14
N GLU A 199 -1.26 0.43 -12.44
CA GLU A 199 -0.90 1.73 -13.02
C GLU A 199 -1.97 2.78 -12.78
N ILE A 200 -3.26 2.43 -12.90
CA ILE A 200 -4.36 3.36 -12.58
C ILE A 200 -4.31 3.76 -11.11
N GLY A 201 -4.09 2.81 -10.19
CA GLY A 201 -3.92 3.12 -8.76
C GLY A 201 -2.72 4.03 -8.48
N LEU A 202 -1.60 3.81 -9.18
CA LEU A 202 -0.40 4.66 -9.09
C LEU A 202 -0.66 6.05 -9.67
N LEU A 203 -1.40 6.17 -10.76
CA LEU A 203 -1.78 7.44 -11.37
C LEU A 203 -2.73 8.23 -10.47
N ILE A 204 -3.73 7.59 -9.85
CA ILE A 204 -4.57 8.23 -8.83
C ILE A 204 -3.72 8.78 -7.68
N CYS A 205 -2.67 8.05 -7.32
CA CYS A 205 -1.75 8.48 -6.28
C CYS A 205 -0.77 9.58 -6.74
N ALA A 206 -0.37 9.66 -8.01
CA ALA A 206 0.67 10.58 -8.47
C ALA A 206 0.14 11.83 -9.20
N HIS A 207 -1.07 11.76 -9.76
CA HIS A 207 -1.57 12.79 -10.68
C HIS A 207 -2.03 14.05 -9.94
N PRO A 208 -1.49 15.24 -10.24
CA PRO A 208 -1.81 16.49 -9.52
C PRO A 208 -3.31 16.84 -9.54
N ALA A 209 -3.96 16.67 -10.70
CA ALA A 209 -5.38 16.97 -10.86
C ALA A 209 -6.32 16.05 -10.05
N VAL A 210 -5.85 14.87 -9.62
CA VAL A 210 -6.64 13.91 -8.83
C VAL A 210 -6.36 14.11 -7.33
N SER A 211 -5.16 14.60 -7.00
CA SER A 211 -4.66 14.70 -5.64
C SER A 211 -5.14 15.93 -4.86
N SER A 212 -5.70 16.94 -5.51
CA SER A 212 -5.64 18.31 -4.99
C SER A 212 -6.85 18.81 -4.19
N ALA A 213 -7.97 18.09 -4.14
CA ALA A 213 -9.22 18.69 -3.60
C ALA A 213 -10.13 17.77 -2.78
N GLY A 214 -9.68 16.61 -2.28
CA GLY A 214 -10.56 15.74 -1.52
C GLY A 214 -9.94 14.44 -1.02
N PRO A 215 -10.77 13.55 -0.43
CA PRO A 215 -10.36 12.16 -0.19
C PRO A 215 -9.86 11.55 -1.50
N SER A 216 -8.73 10.85 -1.44
CA SER A 216 -8.22 10.15 -2.62
C SER A 216 -9.21 9.05 -3.02
N PRO A 217 -9.43 8.82 -4.32
CA PRO A 217 -10.20 7.67 -4.79
C PRO A 217 -9.75 6.34 -4.17
N LEU A 218 -8.45 6.16 -3.91
CA LEU A 218 -7.91 4.98 -3.23
C LEU A 218 -8.43 4.84 -1.79
N SER A 219 -8.59 5.96 -1.08
CA SER A 219 -9.09 5.98 0.29
C SER A 219 -10.59 5.70 0.35
N GLU A 220 -11.37 6.21 -0.60
CA GLU A 220 -12.81 5.93 -0.68
C GLU A 220 -13.09 4.45 -0.94
N MET A 221 -12.26 3.80 -1.77
CA MET A 221 -12.41 2.39 -2.09
C MET A 221 -12.18 1.42 -0.94
N VAL A 222 -11.56 1.87 0.15
CA VAL A 222 -11.41 1.07 1.37
C VAL A 222 -12.75 0.90 2.08
N ILE A 223 -13.65 1.88 1.97
CA ILE A 223 -14.95 1.89 2.68
C ILE A 223 -16.13 1.57 1.78
N THR A 224 -16.00 1.76 0.47
CA THR A 224 -17.05 1.43 -0.50
C THR A 224 -16.77 0.11 -1.20
N PRO A 225 -17.76 -0.80 -1.32
CA PRO A 225 -17.62 -1.99 -2.17
C PRO A 225 -17.33 -1.63 -3.62
N ILE A 226 -16.62 -2.50 -4.32
CA ILE A 226 -16.27 -2.36 -5.75
C ILE A 226 -17.55 -2.29 -6.61
N SER A 227 -18.61 -3.00 -6.22
CA SER A 227 -19.91 -3.00 -6.91
C SER A 227 -20.75 -1.73 -6.66
N GLY A 228 -20.31 -0.84 -5.76
CA GLY A 228 -21.13 0.26 -5.24
C GLY A 228 -22.18 -0.19 -4.21
N GLY A 229 -22.83 0.78 -3.57
CA GLY A 229 -23.91 0.58 -2.59
C GLY A 229 -23.46 0.38 -1.14
N ALA A 230 -24.42 0.11 -0.25
CA ALA A 230 -24.16 -0.27 1.14
C ALA A 230 -23.75 -1.75 1.17
N ALA A 231 -22.52 -2.06 1.54
CA ALA A 231 -22.05 -3.43 1.51
C ALA A 231 -22.07 -4.14 2.86
N PRO A 232 -22.27 -5.47 2.85
CA PRO A 232 -22.34 -6.26 4.06
C PRO A 232 -21.00 -6.27 4.79
N GLN A 233 -20.99 -6.01 6.09
CA GLN A 233 -19.77 -6.12 6.89
C GLN A 233 -19.08 -7.47 6.64
N HIS A 234 -17.81 -7.41 6.30
CA HIS A 234 -17.00 -8.59 6.14
C HIS A 234 -16.65 -9.24 7.46
N SER A 235 -16.76 -10.56 7.50
CA SER A 235 -16.24 -11.31 8.62
C SER A 235 -14.73 -11.51 8.47
N LYS A 236 -14.04 -11.64 9.60
CA LYS A 236 -12.63 -12.04 9.64
C LYS A 236 -12.38 -13.36 8.88
N SER A 237 -13.35 -14.28 8.88
CA SER A 237 -13.28 -15.54 8.14
C SER A 237 -13.25 -15.36 6.63
N ASP A 238 -13.93 -14.35 6.08
CA ASP A 238 -13.95 -14.11 4.63
C ASP A 238 -12.55 -13.72 4.14
N TRP A 239 -11.85 -12.85 4.89
CA TRP A 239 -10.48 -12.46 4.57
C TRP A 239 -9.48 -13.59 4.75
N VAL A 240 -9.64 -14.43 5.77
CA VAL A 240 -8.83 -15.66 5.93
C VAL A 240 -9.01 -16.57 4.73
N TRP A 241 -10.25 -16.80 4.30
CA TRP A 241 -10.55 -17.62 3.14
C TRP A 241 -9.93 -17.03 1.86
N ALA A 242 -10.08 -15.72 1.63
CA ALA A 242 -9.51 -15.05 0.47
C ALA A 242 -7.98 -15.14 0.41
N VAL A 243 -7.29 -14.99 1.54
CA VAL A 243 -5.83 -15.16 1.61
C VAL A 243 -5.41 -16.61 1.37
N GLN A 244 -6.20 -17.59 1.83
CA GLN A 244 -5.94 -19.01 1.56
C GLN A 244 -6.05 -19.36 0.06
N GLN A 245 -6.95 -18.70 -0.69
CA GLN A 245 -7.09 -18.93 -2.14
C GLN A 245 -5.83 -18.55 -2.94
N MET A 246 -4.96 -17.70 -2.39
CA MET A 246 -3.69 -17.35 -3.05
C MET A 246 -2.67 -18.49 -3.07
N GLY A 247 -2.83 -19.53 -2.22
CA GLY A 247 -1.88 -20.64 -2.15
C GLY A 247 -0.45 -20.19 -1.85
N LEU A 248 -0.26 -19.25 -0.92
CA LEU A 248 1.06 -18.70 -0.58
C LEU A 248 2.01 -19.79 -0.06
N SER A 249 3.25 -19.77 -0.55
CA SER A 249 4.32 -20.54 0.09
C SER A 249 4.67 -19.94 1.47
N LEU A 250 5.31 -20.73 2.34
CA LEU A 250 5.77 -20.23 3.64
C LEU A 250 6.73 -19.03 3.50
N GLU A 251 7.64 -19.10 2.53
CA GLU A 251 8.59 -18.02 2.24
C GLU A 251 7.89 -16.75 1.76
N GLN A 252 6.90 -16.87 0.85
CA GLN A 252 6.09 -15.73 0.42
C GLN A 252 5.30 -15.13 1.58
N GLU A 253 4.71 -15.96 2.43
CA GLU A 253 3.97 -15.52 3.60
C GLU A 253 4.86 -14.72 4.57
N GLU A 254 6.07 -15.21 4.84
CA GLU A 254 7.06 -14.51 5.66
C GLU A 254 7.50 -13.18 5.05
N ALA A 255 7.74 -13.15 3.74
CA ALA A 255 8.11 -11.93 3.01
C ALA A 255 6.99 -10.88 3.02
N ILE A 256 5.75 -11.31 2.80
CA ILE A 256 4.56 -10.45 2.85
C ILE A 256 4.37 -9.91 4.26
N SER A 257 4.40 -10.76 5.29
CA SER A 257 4.20 -10.28 6.66
C SER A 257 5.32 -9.35 7.13
N SER A 258 6.58 -9.60 6.75
CA SER A 258 7.67 -8.67 7.03
C SER A 258 7.43 -7.30 6.38
N SER A 259 6.80 -7.28 5.19
CA SER A 259 6.45 -6.05 4.49
C SER A 259 5.27 -5.32 5.16
N LEU A 260 4.26 -6.07 5.63
CA LEU A 260 3.11 -5.52 6.37
C LEU A 260 3.49 -5.04 7.77
N GLU A 261 4.41 -5.72 8.46
CA GLU A 261 4.98 -5.25 9.74
C GLU A 261 5.69 -3.91 9.55
N LEU A 262 6.56 -3.81 8.54
CA LEU A 262 7.26 -2.57 8.23
C LEU A 262 6.27 -1.44 7.86
N TRP A 263 5.25 -1.73 7.07
CA TRP A 263 4.17 -0.79 6.77
C TRP A 263 3.46 -0.31 8.04
N SER A 264 3.05 -1.22 8.91
CA SER A 264 2.31 -0.93 10.15
C SER A 264 3.14 -0.07 11.11
N GLU A 265 4.44 -0.37 11.27
CA GLU A 265 5.37 0.43 12.07
C GLU A 265 5.48 1.88 11.56
N ARG A 266 5.37 2.08 10.25
CA ARG A 266 5.47 3.40 9.61
C ARG A 266 4.14 4.15 9.59
N VAL A 267 3.03 3.45 9.45
CA VAL A 267 1.68 4.05 9.44
C VAL A 267 1.24 4.47 10.83
N ALA A 268 1.53 3.69 11.88
CA ALA A 268 1.10 3.98 13.25
C ALA A 268 1.41 5.42 13.73
N PRO A 269 2.64 5.96 13.60
CA PRO A 269 2.92 7.34 13.99
C PRO A 269 2.18 8.38 13.14
N LEU A 270 1.94 8.11 11.85
CA LEU A 270 1.18 9.00 10.97
C LEU A 270 -0.29 9.05 11.39
N ALA A 271 -0.88 7.90 11.70
CA ALA A 271 -2.24 7.82 12.21
C ALA A 271 -2.39 8.59 13.54
N ALA A 272 -1.46 8.39 14.48
CA ALA A 272 -1.46 9.12 15.76
C ALA A 272 -1.34 10.65 15.58
N GLN A 273 -0.48 11.10 14.66
CA GLN A 273 -0.33 12.52 14.34
C GLN A 273 -1.60 13.09 13.68
N ARG A 274 -2.27 12.31 12.82
CA ARG A 274 -3.52 12.72 12.18
C ARG A 274 -4.62 12.94 13.20
N GLU A 275 -4.81 12.00 14.11
CA GLU A 275 -5.81 12.13 15.19
C GLU A 275 -5.50 13.33 16.10
N ALA A 276 -4.23 13.57 16.42
CA ALA A 276 -3.82 14.75 17.19
C ALA A 276 -4.11 16.07 16.46
N LEU A 277 -3.87 16.15 15.15
CA LEU A 277 -4.19 17.33 14.35
C LEU A 277 -5.70 17.54 14.23
N LEU A 278 -6.48 16.49 13.98
CA LEU A 278 -7.95 16.57 13.93
C LEU A 278 -8.53 17.02 15.27
N ALA A 279 -8.00 16.53 16.39
CA ALA A 279 -8.39 17.00 17.72
C ALA A 279 -8.05 18.48 17.92
N ARG A 280 -6.91 18.96 17.41
CA ARG A 280 -6.57 20.39 17.44
C ARG A 280 -7.51 21.22 16.57
N CYS A 281 -7.89 20.75 15.38
CA CYS A 281 -8.88 21.41 14.53
C CYS A 281 -10.22 21.56 15.26
N ALA A 282 -10.69 20.48 15.90
CA ALA A 282 -11.96 20.48 16.63
C ALA A 282 -11.98 21.45 17.83
N ASN A 283 -10.82 21.74 18.41
CA ASN A 283 -10.68 22.64 19.55
C ASN A 283 -10.25 24.07 19.16
N ALA A 284 -9.98 24.34 17.89
CA ALA A 284 -9.63 25.68 17.42
C ALA A 284 -10.83 26.63 17.56
N ALA A 285 -10.60 27.86 17.99
CA ALA A 285 -11.67 28.83 18.16
C ALA A 285 -12.38 29.09 16.82
N ALA A 286 -13.72 29.17 16.84
CA ALA A 286 -14.54 29.33 15.64
C ALA A 286 -14.28 30.63 14.84
N GLY A 287 -13.51 31.57 15.38
CA GLY A 287 -13.09 32.81 14.70
C GLY A 287 -11.63 32.82 14.23
N ASP A 288 -10.85 31.79 14.54
CA ASP A 288 -9.42 31.73 14.19
C ASP A 288 -9.22 30.99 12.86
N ILE A 289 -9.61 31.67 11.77
CA ILE A 289 -9.57 31.14 10.40
C ILE A 289 -8.13 30.80 9.97
N GLU A 290 -7.15 31.60 10.41
CA GLU A 290 -5.75 31.40 10.08
C GLU A 290 -5.23 30.09 10.69
N THR A 291 -5.40 29.89 12.00
CA THR A 291 -5.01 28.64 12.66
C THR A 291 -5.75 27.43 12.09
N GLN A 292 -7.05 27.56 11.78
CA GLN A 292 -7.82 26.48 11.14
C GLN A 292 -7.24 26.13 9.76
N GLY A 293 -6.89 27.13 8.95
CA GLY A 293 -6.25 26.95 7.65
C GLY A 293 -4.91 26.23 7.75
N GLU A 294 -4.05 26.63 8.69
CA GLU A 294 -2.75 25.98 8.94
C GLU A 294 -2.91 24.51 9.37
N LEU A 295 -3.84 24.23 10.29
CA LEU A 295 -4.10 22.88 10.77
C LEU A 295 -4.65 21.98 9.66
N LEU A 296 -5.57 22.48 8.83
CA LEU A 296 -6.10 21.75 7.69
C LEU A 296 -5.02 21.47 6.64
N ALA A 297 -4.14 22.43 6.38
CA ALA A 297 -2.98 22.22 5.51
C ALA A 297 -2.04 21.13 6.05
N ALA A 298 -1.81 21.11 7.37
CA ALA A 298 -1.02 20.07 8.02
C ALA A 298 -1.67 18.68 7.92
N VAL A 299 -3.00 18.58 8.11
CA VAL A 299 -3.76 17.33 7.91
C VAL A 299 -3.66 16.85 6.46
N ALA A 300 -3.81 17.75 5.49
CA ALA A 300 -3.71 17.41 4.07
C ALA A 300 -2.30 16.88 3.71
N LYS A 301 -1.24 17.54 4.18
CA LYS A 301 0.15 17.08 4.01
C LYS A 301 0.38 15.69 4.62
N LEU A 302 -0.15 15.45 5.82
CA LEU A 302 -0.02 14.15 6.49
C LEU A 302 -0.80 13.05 5.79
N GLN A 303 -2.03 13.34 5.33
CA GLN A 303 -2.87 12.40 4.57
C GLN A 303 -2.22 12.03 3.23
N ARG A 304 -1.58 12.99 2.55
CA ARG A 304 -0.79 12.76 1.32
C ARG A 304 0.34 11.77 1.58
N ARG A 305 1.09 11.96 2.66
CA ARG A 305 2.17 11.06 3.08
C ARG A 305 1.64 9.66 3.41
N TYR A 306 0.53 9.57 4.15
CA TYR A 306 -0.14 8.31 4.46
C TYR A 306 -0.56 7.54 3.19
N GLN A 307 -1.18 8.24 2.23
CA GLN A 307 -1.60 7.65 0.96
C GLN A 307 -0.42 7.14 0.15
N LEU A 308 0.65 7.92 0.00
CA LEU A 308 1.88 7.50 -0.66
C LEU A 308 2.45 6.23 -0.03
N LEU A 309 2.49 6.17 1.31
CA LEU A 309 3.02 5.02 2.04
C LEU A 309 2.17 3.77 1.79
N CYS A 310 0.84 3.90 1.88
CA CYS A 310 -0.08 2.80 1.59
C CYS A 310 0.05 2.32 0.14
N THR A 311 0.15 3.23 -0.84
CA THR A 311 0.34 2.87 -2.25
C THR A 311 1.65 2.12 -2.46
N VAL A 312 2.77 2.60 -1.90
CA VAL A 312 4.08 1.94 -2.02
C VAL A 312 4.02 0.52 -1.46
N PHE A 313 3.48 0.34 -0.25
CA PHE A 313 3.42 -0.98 0.37
C PHE A 313 2.38 -1.91 -0.29
N ALA A 314 1.29 -1.38 -0.84
CA ALA A 314 0.39 -2.14 -1.69
C ALA A 314 1.12 -2.66 -2.94
N MET A 315 1.93 -1.83 -3.60
CA MET A 315 2.75 -2.28 -4.73
C MET A 315 3.79 -3.32 -4.32
N CYS A 316 4.45 -3.16 -3.17
CA CYS A 316 5.35 -4.18 -2.63
C CYS A 316 4.65 -5.52 -2.40
N PHE A 317 3.45 -5.50 -1.82
CA PHE A 317 2.64 -6.70 -1.62
C PHE A 317 2.35 -7.38 -2.96
N TYR A 318 1.83 -6.63 -3.91
CA TYR A 318 1.44 -7.17 -5.20
C TYR A 318 2.63 -7.62 -6.07
N ALA A 319 3.82 -7.05 -5.87
CA ALA A 319 5.06 -7.50 -6.51
C ALA A 319 5.54 -8.88 -6.01
N LEU A 320 5.11 -9.31 -4.81
CA LEU A 320 5.42 -10.63 -4.26
C LEU A 320 4.48 -11.74 -4.75
N LEU A 321 3.42 -11.37 -5.47
CA LEU A 321 2.40 -12.27 -5.96
C LEU A 321 2.55 -12.50 -7.46
N SER A 322 2.26 -13.72 -7.89
CA SER A 322 2.04 -14.00 -9.31
C SER A 322 0.71 -13.37 -9.79
N PRO A 323 0.51 -13.22 -11.11
CA PRO A 323 -0.79 -12.81 -11.65
C PRO A 323 -1.95 -13.70 -11.19
N GLN A 324 -1.73 -15.02 -11.12
CA GLN A 324 -2.75 -15.98 -10.65
C GLN A 324 -3.09 -15.76 -9.18
N GLN A 325 -2.08 -15.56 -8.31
CA GLN A 325 -2.30 -15.32 -6.89
C GLN A 325 -3.04 -14.00 -6.66
N THR A 326 -2.67 -12.95 -7.41
CA THR A 326 -3.38 -11.66 -7.38
C THR A 326 -4.83 -11.84 -7.83
N GLY A 327 -5.07 -12.50 -8.97
CA GLY A 327 -6.42 -12.75 -9.47
C GLY A 327 -7.27 -13.58 -8.50
N ALA A 328 -6.70 -14.62 -7.89
CA ALA A 328 -7.38 -15.45 -6.89
C ALA A 328 -7.82 -14.64 -5.68
N LEU A 329 -6.97 -13.74 -5.20
CA LEU A 329 -7.31 -12.82 -4.11
C LEU A 329 -8.49 -11.90 -4.48
N PHE A 330 -8.46 -11.28 -5.67
CA PHE A 330 -9.52 -10.36 -6.11
C PHE A 330 -10.86 -11.04 -6.41
N VAL A 331 -10.83 -12.30 -6.87
CA VAL A 331 -12.06 -13.11 -7.04
C VAL A 331 -12.61 -13.48 -5.68
N ALA A 332 -11.76 -13.90 -4.75
CA ALA A 332 -12.17 -14.36 -3.43
C ALA A 332 -12.62 -13.21 -2.50
N ALA A 333 -12.06 -12.02 -2.66
CA ALA A 333 -12.44 -10.84 -1.88
C ALA A 333 -13.69 -10.12 -2.43
N HIS A 334 -14.19 -10.49 -3.61
CA HIS A 334 -15.33 -9.81 -4.24
C HIS A 334 -16.58 -9.82 -3.33
N PRO A 335 -17.32 -8.70 -3.17
CA PRO A 335 -17.26 -7.45 -3.92
C PRO A 335 -16.28 -6.38 -3.41
N TRP A 336 -15.27 -6.74 -2.63
CA TRP A 336 -14.43 -5.78 -1.93
C TRP A 336 -13.00 -5.74 -2.44
N CYS A 337 -12.37 -4.58 -2.27
CA CYS A 337 -10.96 -4.41 -2.58
C CYS A 337 -10.12 -4.93 -1.41
N PRO A 338 -9.13 -5.82 -1.65
CA PRO A 338 -8.19 -6.21 -0.60
C PRO A 338 -7.44 -5.00 -0.05
N THR A 339 -7.39 -4.88 1.28
CA THR A 339 -6.66 -3.81 1.97
C THR A 339 -5.47 -4.37 2.74
N LEU A 340 -4.43 -3.57 2.95
CA LEU A 340 -3.24 -4.00 3.70
C LEU A 340 -3.59 -4.44 5.13
N THR A 341 -4.52 -3.73 5.79
CA THR A 341 -5.03 -4.08 7.12
C THR A 341 -5.72 -5.45 7.12
N ALA A 342 -6.64 -5.69 6.17
CA ALA A 342 -7.34 -6.97 6.08
C ALA A 342 -6.39 -8.13 5.82
N LEU A 343 -5.41 -7.93 4.94
CA LEU A 343 -4.36 -8.91 4.64
C LEU A 343 -3.50 -9.21 5.87
N GLN A 344 -3.10 -8.19 6.64
CA GLN A 344 -2.31 -8.36 7.86
C GLN A 344 -3.07 -9.19 8.91
N ILE A 345 -4.36 -8.88 9.13
CA ILE A 345 -5.22 -9.60 10.08
C ILE A 345 -5.41 -11.06 9.65
N ALA A 346 -5.68 -11.29 8.37
CA ALA A 346 -5.89 -12.63 7.83
C ALA A 346 -4.63 -13.50 7.95
N LEU A 347 -3.46 -12.97 7.58
CA LEU A 347 -2.19 -13.68 7.70
C LEU A 347 -1.81 -14.00 9.14
N ALA A 348 -1.98 -13.05 10.07
CA ALA A 348 -1.75 -13.29 11.48
C ALA A 348 -2.66 -14.41 12.02
N THR A 349 -3.90 -14.48 11.53
CA THR A 349 -4.87 -15.51 11.92
C THR A 349 -4.49 -16.89 11.39
N ILE A 350 -4.11 -16.99 10.11
CA ILE A 350 -3.66 -18.24 9.49
C ILE A 350 -2.44 -18.81 10.23
N ARG A 351 -1.50 -17.95 10.63
CA ARG A 351 -0.33 -18.36 11.43
C ARG A 351 -0.71 -18.91 12.79
N ALA A 352 -1.57 -18.19 13.51
CA ALA A 352 -2.05 -18.62 14.82
C ALA A 352 -2.78 -19.98 14.75
N GLN A 353 -3.57 -20.21 13.68
CA GLN A 353 -4.23 -21.50 13.43
C GLN A 353 -3.21 -22.62 13.21
N ARG A 354 -2.21 -22.42 12.34
CA ARG A 354 -1.15 -23.42 12.10
C ARG A 354 -0.34 -23.73 13.35
N GLU A 355 0.00 -22.72 14.15
CA GLU A 355 0.71 -22.92 15.41
C GLU A 355 -0.11 -23.74 16.42
N ALA A 356 -1.44 -23.62 16.40
CA ALA A 356 -2.34 -24.40 17.24
C ALA A 356 -2.53 -25.84 16.73
N GLU A 357 -2.45 -26.07 15.42
CA GLU A 357 -2.59 -27.39 14.79
C GLU A 357 -1.36 -28.29 14.97
N VAL A 358 -0.16 -27.71 15.10
CA VAL A 358 1.05 -28.49 15.39
C VAL A 358 0.83 -29.18 16.74
N PRO A 359 0.60 -30.52 16.76
CA PRO A 359 0.29 -31.23 17.99
C PRO A 359 1.43 -30.95 18.94
N ALA A 360 1.11 -30.59 20.19
CA ALA A 360 2.08 -30.32 21.22
C ALA A 360 2.91 -31.59 21.47
N ALA A 361 3.93 -31.81 20.63
CA ALA A 361 4.98 -32.76 20.88
C ALA A 361 5.43 -32.44 22.31
N PRO A 362 5.51 -33.45 23.20
CA PRO A 362 5.71 -33.23 24.63
C PRO A 362 7.02 -32.46 24.85
N ARG A 363 6.95 -31.13 24.80
CA ARG A 363 8.03 -30.20 25.07
C ARG A 363 8.22 -30.30 26.57
N ARG A 364 9.08 -31.23 26.97
CA ARG A 364 9.53 -31.39 28.35
C ARG A 364 10.10 -30.06 28.84
N GLY A 365 9.29 -29.28 29.55
CA GLY A 365 9.77 -28.43 30.63
C GLY A 365 9.93 -26.92 30.38
N ARG A 366 9.29 -26.30 29.38
CA ARG A 366 9.21 -24.82 29.41
C ARG A 366 7.87 -24.29 28.89
N PRO A 367 6.99 -23.77 29.77
CA PRO A 367 5.80 -23.07 29.31
C PRO A 367 6.21 -21.87 28.45
N PRO A 368 5.41 -21.50 27.44
CA PRO A 368 5.63 -20.26 26.68
C PRO A 368 5.69 -19.09 27.68
N SER A 369 6.72 -18.24 27.53
CA SER A 369 6.91 -17.12 28.45
C SER A 369 5.65 -16.24 28.46
N ALA A 370 5.27 -15.75 29.64
CA ALA A 370 4.13 -14.84 29.78
C ALA A 370 4.25 -13.63 28.85
N ALA A 371 5.48 -13.16 28.59
CA ALA A 371 5.78 -12.09 27.65
C ALA A 371 5.34 -12.39 26.21
N ARG A 372 5.54 -13.62 25.70
CA ARG A 372 5.16 -13.98 24.32
C ARG A 372 3.64 -14.05 24.16
N ARG A 373 2.91 -14.49 25.19
CA ARG A 373 1.44 -14.45 25.22
C ARG A 373 0.91 -13.01 25.29
N ALA A 374 1.52 -12.16 26.10
CA ALA A 374 1.14 -10.76 26.21
C ALA A 374 1.38 -9.98 24.90
N ALA A 375 2.51 -10.23 24.23
CA ALA A 375 2.82 -9.60 22.93
C ALA A 375 1.82 -10.01 21.83
N ALA A 376 1.46 -11.29 21.75
CA ALA A 376 0.45 -11.77 20.79
C ALA A 376 -0.94 -11.17 21.06
N ALA A 377 -1.35 -11.06 22.33
CA ALA A 377 -2.61 -10.44 22.72
C ALA A 377 -2.63 -8.92 22.42
N ALA A 378 -1.53 -8.22 22.68
CA ALA A 378 -1.39 -6.80 22.38
C ALA A 378 -1.41 -6.51 20.88
N ALA A 379 -0.76 -7.35 20.06
CA ALA A 379 -0.79 -7.23 18.61
C ALA A 379 -2.20 -7.46 18.04
N ALA A 380 -2.94 -8.46 18.56
CA ALA A 380 -4.34 -8.68 18.18
C ALA A 380 -5.23 -7.49 18.56
N ALA A 381 -5.10 -6.96 19.78
CA ALA A 381 -5.85 -5.80 20.23
C ALA A 381 -5.50 -4.52 19.44
N ALA A 382 -4.23 -4.33 19.07
CA ALA A 382 -3.80 -3.21 18.23
C ALA A 382 -4.35 -3.33 16.80
N ALA A 383 -4.42 -4.54 16.24
CA ALA A 383 -5.03 -4.77 14.93
C ALA A 383 -6.54 -4.54 14.96
N ASP A 384 -7.24 -4.98 16.01
CA ASP A 384 -8.67 -4.71 16.21
C ASP A 384 -8.93 -3.20 16.40
N ALA A 385 -8.07 -2.50 17.14
CA ALA A 385 -8.14 -1.05 17.31
C ALA A 385 -7.83 -0.28 16.01
N ALA A 386 -6.87 -0.74 15.21
CA ALA A 386 -6.56 -0.16 13.91
C ALA A 386 -7.69 -0.37 12.90
N ALA A 387 -8.29 -1.56 12.86
CA ALA A 387 -9.46 -1.85 12.03
C ALA A 387 -10.68 -1.00 12.47
N ALA A 388 -10.87 -0.81 13.77
CA ALA A 388 -11.91 0.06 14.30
C ALA A 388 -11.61 1.55 14.01
N ALA A 389 -10.36 2.00 14.09
CA ALA A 389 -9.96 3.37 13.81
C ALA A 389 -10.10 3.71 12.31
N ASP A 390 -9.67 2.82 11.41
CA ASP A 390 -9.88 2.97 9.97
C ASP A 390 -11.38 3.01 9.64
N GLY A 391 -12.19 2.10 10.20
CA GLY A 391 -13.63 2.09 9.98
C GLY A 391 -14.35 3.34 10.54
N THR A 392 -13.97 3.79 11.74
CA THR A 392 -14.66 4.90 12.42
C THR A 392 -14.22 6.26 11.89
N ALA A 393 -12.93 6.45 11.57
CA ALA A 393 -12.41 7.73 11.07
C ALA A 393 -12.74 8.00 9.59
N LEU A 394 -13.07 6.97 8.81
CA LEU A 394 -13.53 7.12 7.44
C LEU A 394 -15.07 7.28 7.36
N CYS A 395 -15.85 6.63 8.23
CA CYS A 395 -17.31 6.80 8.29
C CYS A 395 -17.76 8.20 8.73
N THR A 396 -17.04 8.87 9.63
CA THR A 396 -17.36 10.26 10.03
C THR A 396 -17.14 11.29 8.92
N GLN A 397 -16.23 11.03 7.96
CA GLN A 397 -16.02 11.92 6.81
C GLN A 397 -17.12 11.77 5.74
N ALA A 398 -17.63 10.56 5.53
CA ALA A 398 -18.70 10.31 4.56
C ALA A 398 -20.04 10.93 4.97
N THR A 399 -20.33 11.03 6.28
CA THR A 399 -21.58 11.59 6.79
C THR A 399 -21.61 13.12 6.81
N SER A 400 -20.46 13.81 6.88
CA SER A 400 -20.40 15.28 6.86
C SER A 400 -20.54 15.90 5.47
N SER A 401 -20.25 15.15 4.39
CA SER A 401 -20.33 15.66 3.01
C SER A 401 -21.76 15.77 2.48
N GLY A 402 -22.69 14.96 3.00
CA GLY A 402 -24.10 14.93 2.55
C GLY A 402 -25.02 16.01 3.15
N ALA A 403 -24.51 16.87 4.04
CA ALA A 403 -25.34 17.84 4.78
C ALA A 403 -25.37 19.27 4.18
N TRP A 404 -24.67 19.52 3.08
CA TRP A 404 -24.55 20.87 2.48
C TRP A 404 -25.32 21.06 1.16
N GLU A 405 -26.13 20.09 0.73
CA GLU A 405 -27.05 20.24 -0.41
C GLU A 405 -28.49 20.36 0.08
N GLY A 406 -28.98 21.58 0.29
CA GLY A 406 -30.40 21.80 0.61
C GLY A 406 -30.70 23.12 1.32
N GLY A 407 -30.19 24.23 0.82
CA GLY A 407 -30.51 25.57 1.33
C GLY A 407 -30.49 26.59 0.21
N GLY A 408 -31.37 26.43 -0.76
CA GLY A 408 -31.63 27.36 -1.86
C GLY A 408 -33.11 27.38 -2.19
#